data_AF-T1WKD6-F1
#
_entry.id   AF-T1WKD6-F1
#
_cell.length_a   1.000
_cell.length_b   1.000
_cell.length_c   1.000
_cell.angle_alpha   90.00
_cell.angle_beta   90.00
_cell.angle_gamma   90.00
#
_symmetry.space_group_name_H-M   'P 1'
#
loop_
_entity.id
_entity.type
_entity.pdbx_description
1 polymer ?
#
loop_
_entity_poly.entity_id
_entity_poly.type
_entity_poly.pdbx_seq_one_letter_code
_entity_poly.pdbx_strand_id
1 'polypeptide(L)'
;PKLEHYSCMVDLLCRGGKLSDAYKFINKMTIKPDVTIWSALLCGCRFHHNVKLAEIVAERIFELEPENMEYYVLLANIYSEAEKWEEVKTLRDGIRNNRGCSWIEIKGKVNIFVAGNKDNPEVKRIEYLLENLRMEMTKDGFSRKLKYSLVDKDEIEEEAAGCGHSELLAIGFGLLKLPHGRTIRVTKNVKVCGECHETAKFISKNVGRQIVLRDC
;
A
#
# COMPACT_ATOMS: atom_id res chain seq x y z
N PRO A 1 34.63 -6.71 -2.95
CA PRO A 1 33.43 -5.86 -3.17
C PRO A 1 32.42 -6.05 -2.04
N LYS A 2 31.90 -4.97 -1.46
CA LYS A 2 30.75 -5.01 -0.54
C LYS A 2 29.44 -4.88 -1.31
N LEU A 3 28.33 -5.24 -0.67
CA LEU A 3 26.98 -5.16 -1.24
C LEU A 3 26.65 -3.78 -1.86
N GLU A 4 27.08 -2.70 -1.19
CA GLU A 4 26.96 -1.32 -1.68
C GLU A 4 27.56 -1.12 -3.09
N HIS A 5 28.73 -1.73 -3.36
CA HIS A 5 29.38 -1.62 -4.67
C HIS A 5 28.58 -2.35 -5.75
N TYR A 6 27.97 -3.49 -5.41
CA TYR A 6 27.10 -4.22 -6.33
C TYR A 6 25.82 -3.42 -6.62
N SER A 7 25.21 -2.80 -5.60
CA SER A 7 24.06 -1.93 -5.76
C SER A 7 24.37 -0.73 -6.67
N CYS A 8 25.51 -0.05 -6.48
CA CYS A 8 25.96 1.00 -7.38
C CYS A 8 26.12 0.53 -8.84
N MET A 9 26.69 -0.66 -9.06
CA MET A 9 26.85 -1.21 -10.41
C MET A 9 25.49 -1.52 -11.07
N VAL A 10 24.54 -2.04 -10.31
CA VAL A 10 23.17 -2.31 -10.81
C VAL A 10 22.47 -0.99 -11.15
N ASP A 11 22.53 0.02 -10.28
CA ASP A 11 21.96 1.35 -10.55
C ASP A 11 22.56 1.99 -11.81
N LEU A 12 23.88 1.94 -11.99
CA LEU A 12 24.56 2.44 -13.19
C LEU A 12 24.09 1.74 -14.48
N LEU A 13 23.99 0.40 -14.45
CA LEU A 13 23.49 -0.37 -15.59
C LEU A 13 22.03 -0.06 -15.90
N CYS A 14 21.20 0.10 -14.86
CA CYS A 14 19.80 0.48 -15.01
C CYS A 14 19.66 1.88 -15.61
N ARG A 15 20.39 2.89 -15.12
CA ARG A 15 20.36 4.24 -15.69
C ARG A 15 20.82 4.27 -17.15
N GLY A 16 21.74 3.40 -17.53
CA GLY A 16 22.19 3.23 -18.91
C GLY A 16 21.23 2.43 -19.81
N GLY A 17 20.06 2.01 -19.33
CA GLY A 17 19.10 1.19 -20.09
C GLY A 17 19.53 -0.26 -20.30
N LYS A 18 20.64 -0.69 -19.67
CA LYS A 18 21.22 -2.04 -19.83
C LYS A 18 20.62 -3.03 -18.84
N LEU A 19 19.30 -3.13 -18.83
CA LEU A 19 18.57 -3.95 -17.85
C LEU A 19 18.93 -5.44 -17.92
N SER A 20 19.12 -5.98 -19.12
CA SER A 20 19.55 -7.37 -19.29
C SER A 20 20.96 -7.62 -18.75
N ASP A 21 21.85 -6.63 -18.86
CA ASP A 21 23.21 -6.74 -18.31
C ASP A 21 23.19 -6.60 -16.79
N ALA A 22 22.34 -5.72 -16.25
CA ALA A 22 22.10 -5.61 -14.81
C ALA A 22 21.62 -6.95 -14.24
N TYR A 23 20.64 -7.59 -14.88
CA TYR A 23 20.14 -8.90 -14.46
C TYR A 23 21.23 -9.99 -14.53
N LYS A 24 22.00 -10.05 -15.62
CA LYS A 24 23.14 -10.97 -15.75
C LYS A 24 24.21 -10.70 -14.70
N PHE A 25 24.46 -9.44 -14.37
CA PHE A 25 25.43 -9.05 -13.36
C PHE A 25 25.01 -9.53 -11.97
N ILE A 26 23.75 -9.33 -11.59
CA ILE A 26 23.19 -9.83 -10.32
C ILE A 26 23.34 -11.35 -10.22
N ASN A 27 23.01 -12.09 -11.27
CA ASN A 27 23.13 -13.55 -11.28
C ASN A 27 24.58 -14.07 -11.25
N LYS A 28 25.56 -13.22 -11.56
CA LYS A 28 27.00 -13.54 -11.50
C LYS A 28 27.67 -13.05 -10.22
N MET A 29 26.91 -12.45 -9.31
CA MET A 29 27.47 -11.97 -8.05
C MET A 29 28.05 -13.10 -7.22
N THR A 30 29.21 -12.84 -6.61
CA THR A 30 29.85 -13.80 -5.70
C THR A 30 29.23 -13.81 -4.30
N ILE A 31 28.41 -12.79 -4.00
CA ILE A 31 27.65 -12.66 -2.76
C ILE A 31 26.17 -12.79 -3.13
N LYS A 32 25.39 -13.48 -2.28
CA LYS A 32 23.95 -13.62 -2.49
C LYS A 32 23.30 -12.22 -2.58
N PRO A 33 22.59 -11.90 -3.66
CA PRO A 33 21.88 -10.62 -3.76
C PRO A 33 20.75 -10.57 -2.74
N ASP A 34 20.66 -9.46 -2.03
CA ASP A 34 19.57 -9.16 -1.11
C ASP A 34 18.45 -8.39 -1.82
N VAL A 35 17.40 -8.08 -1.07
CA VAL A 35 16.25 -7.33 -1.59
C VAL A 35 16.68 -5.97 -2.14
N THR A 36 17.62 -5.27 -1.49
CA THR A 36 18.12 -3.97 -1.95
C THR A 36 18.60 -4.00 -3.40
N ILE A 37 19.33 -5.04 -3.78
CA ILE A 37 19.85 -5.21 -5.14
C ILE A 37 18.76 -5.49 -6.15
N TRP A 38 17.82 -6.38 -5.82
CA TRP A 38 16.69 -6.69 -6.71
C TRP A 38 15.76 -5.48 -6.86
N SER A 39 15.51 -4.73 -5.79
CA SER A 39 14.71 -3.51 -5.79
C SER A 39 15.31 -2.42 -6.68
N ALA A 40 16.64 -2.28 -6.71
CA ALA A 40 17.32 -1.36 -7.64
C ALA A 40 17.03 -1.73 -9.10
N LEU A 41 17.08 -3.02 -9.46
CA LEU A 41 16.74 -3.48 -10.81
C LEU A 41 15.24 -3.33 -11.11
N LEU A 42 14.36 -3.58 -10.15
CA LEU A 42 12.91 -3.41 -10.34
C LEU A 42 12.55 -1.95 -10.65
N CYS A 43 13.16 -1.01 -9.92
CA CYS A 43 13.06 0.43 -10.21
C CYS A 43 13.56 0.77 -11.62
N GLY A 44 14.68 0.19 -12.05
CA GLY A 44 15.17 0.32 -13.42
C GLY A 44 14.20 -0.22 -14.47
N CYS A 45 13.56 -1.38 -14.20
CA CYS A 45 12.56 -1.96 -15.09
C CYS A 45 11.34 -1.06 -15.25
N ARG A 46 10.86 -0.45 -14.16
CA ARG A 46 9.79 0.55 -14.22
C ARG A 46 10.19 1.75 -15.08
N PHE A 47 11.37 2.31 -14.83
CA PHE A 47 11.84 3.52 -15.51
C PHE A 47 11.96 3.33 -17.03
N HIS A 48 12.39 2.15 -17.48
CA HIS A 48 12.49 1.81 -18.91
C HIS A 48 11.29 1.01 -19.44
N HIS A 49 10.18 0.97 -18.70
CA HIS A 49 8.93 0.29 -19.09
C HIS A 49 9.09 -1.19 -19.48
N ASN A 50 10.06 -1.90 -18.89
CA ASN A 50 10.31 -3.32 -19.16
C ASN A 50 9.51 -4.21 -18.19
N VAL A 51 8.24 -4.43 -18.53
CA VAL A 51 7.31 -5.21 -17.69
C VAL A 51 7.76 -6.65 -17.51
N LYS A 52 8.21 -7.32 -18.58
CA LYS A 52 8.59 -8.74 -18.52
C LYS A 52 9.74 -9.00 -17.55
N LEU A 53 10.73 -8.11 -17.53
CA LEU A 53 11.82 -8.24 -16.57
C LEU A 53 11.38 -7.84 -15.16
N ALA A 54 10.49 -6.86 -15.03
CA ALA A 54 9.91 -6.49 -13.74
C ALA A 54 9.19 -7.67 -13.07
N GLU A 55 8.43 -8.47 -13.83
CA GLU A 55 7.76 -9.69 -13.36
C GLU A 55 8.77 -10.67 -12.75
N ILE A 56 9.82 -11.02 -13.51
CA ILE A 56 10.89 -11.94 -13.06
C ILE A 56 11.61 -11.42 -11.80
N VAL A 57 11.88 -10.12 -11.75
CA VAL A 57 12.59 -9.50 -10.63
C VAL A 57 11.68 -9.43 -9.40
N ALA A 58 10.39 -9.15 -9.57
CA ALA A 58 9.44 -9.12 -8.47
C ALA A 58 9.24 -10.50 -7.84
N GLU A 59 9.23 -11.58 -8.62
CA GLU A 59 9.23 -12.96 -8.08
C GLU A 59 10.41 -13.20 -7.13
N ARG A 60 11.62 -12.74 -7.49
CA ARG A 60 12.80 -12.84 -6.60
C ARG A 60 12.65 -12.03 -5.33
N ILE A 61 12.02 -10.86 -5.40
CA ILE A 61 11.76 -10.05 -4.22
C ILE A 61 10.72 -10.72 -3.32
N PHE A 62 9.65 -11.28 -3.88
CA PHE A 62 8.63 -11.99 -3.10
C PHE A 62 9.16 -13.28 -2.47
N GLU A 63 10.13 -13.96 -3.08
CA GLU A 63 10.86 -15.07 -2.44
C GLU A 63 11.64 -14.63 -1.19
N LEU A 64 12.16 -13.40 -1.17
CA LEU A 64 12.99 -12.86 -0.08
C LEU A 64 12.19 -12.14 1.00
N GLU A 65 11.19 -11.35 0.60
CA GLU A 65 10.32 -10.55 1.46
C GLU A 65 8.84 -10.69 1.04
N PRO A 66 8.24 -11.87 1.24
CA PRO A 66 6.86 -12.16 0.80
C PRO A 66 5.81 -11.27 1.50
N GLU A 67 6.13 -10.76 2.68
CA GLU A 67 5.24 -9.91 3.48
C GLU A 67 5.39 -8.42 3.17
N ASN A 68 6.39 -8.03 2.36
CA ASN A 68 6.64 -6.62 2.07
C ASN A 68 5.73 -6.12 0.95
N MET A 69 4.61 -5.54 1.37
CA MET A 69 3.56 -5.01 0.50
C MET A 69 3.98 -3.86 -0.40
N GLU A 70 5.10 -3.18 -0.11
CA GLU A 70 5.65 -2.13 -0.97
C GLU A 70 5.97 -2.66 -2.38
N TYR A 71 6.51 -3.89 -2.47
CA TYR A 71 6.88 -4.47 -3.76
C TYR A 71 5.69 -4.95 -4.57
N TYR A 72 4.62 -5.40 -3.90
CA TYR A 72 3.34 -5.67 -4.56
C TYR A 72 2.73 -4.39 -5.12
N VAL A 73 2.79 -3.28 -4.37
CA VAL A 73 2.37 -1.96 -4.85
C VAL A 73 3.21 -1.53 -6.05
N LEU A 74 4.53 -1.69 -5.99
CA LEU A 74 5.43 -1.31 -7.07
C LEU A 74 5.13 -2.10 -8.35
N LEU A 75 4.94 -3.42 -8.27
CA LEU A 75 4.57 -4.24 -9.41
C LEU A 75 3.17 -3.90 -9.95
N ALA A 76 2.18 -3.69 -9.08
CA ALA A 76 0.84 -3.23 -9.49
C ALA A 76 0.89 -1.91 -10.24
N ASN A 77 1.77 -0.99 -9.82
CA ASN A 77 1.98 0.29 -10.51
C ASN A 77 2.67 0.10 -11.87
N ILE A 78 3.65 -0.81 -11.99
CA ILE A 78 4.27 -1.14 -13.28
C ILE A 78 3.22 -1.69 -14.26
N TYR A 79 2.33 -2.57 -13.80
CA TYR A 79 1.23 -3.06 -14.62
C TYR A 79 0.23 -1.96 -15.00
N SER A 80 -0.13 -1.10 -14.05
CA SER A 80 -1.07 0.01 -14.31
C SER A 80 -0.49 1.00 -15.33
N GLU A 81 0.80 1.33 -15.22
CA GLU A 81 1.52 2.19 -16.17
C GLU A 81 1.63 1.55 -17.57
N ALA A 82 1.52 0.21 -17.67
CA ALA A 82 1.50 -0.54 -18.91
C ALA A 82 0.10 -0.95 -19.37
N GLU A 83 -0.96 -0.41 -18.75
CA GLU A 83 -2.38 -0.71 -19.05
C GLU A 83 -2.76 -2.21 -18.94
N LYS A 84 -2.01 -2.97 -18.14
CA LYS A 84 -2.19 -4.39 -17.85
C LYS A 84 -3.17 -4.63 -16.69
N TRP A 85 -4.43 -4.27 -16.91
CA TRP A 85 -5.45 -4.25 -15.85
C TRP A 85 -5.79 -5.64 -15.29
N GLU A 86 -5.71 -6.69 -16.09
CA GLU A 86 -5.94 -8.06 -15.62
C GLU A 86 -4.82 -8.51 -14.67
N GLU A 87 -3.56 -8.21 -14.97
CA GLU A 87 -2.44 -8.52 -14.09
C GLU A 87 -2.49 -7.71 -12.78
N VAL A 88 -2.94 -6.46 -12.82
CA VAL A 88 -3.25 -5.69 -11.60
C VAL A 88 -4.29 -6.40 -10.75
N LYS A 89 -5.35 -6.92 -11.38
CA LYS A 89 -6.42 -7.64 -10.69
C LYS A 89 -5.92 -8.95 -10.10
N THR A 90 -5.21 -9.78 -10.87
CA THR A 90 -4.63 -11.04 -10.39
C THR A 90 -3.66 -10.81 -9.23
N LEU A 91 -2.81 -9.78 -9.31
CA LEU A 91 -1.89 -9.44 -8.23
C LEU A 91 -2.65 -9.01 -6.97
N ARG A 92 -3.69 -8.18 -7.10
CA ARG A 92 -4.57 -7.80 -5.98
C ARG A 92 -5.27 -9.02 -5.38
N ASP A 93 -5.75 -9.93 -6.21
CA ASP A 93 -6.43 -11.15 -5.77
C ASP A 93 -5.46 -12.09 -5.03
N GLY A 94 -4.19 -12.17 -5.42
CA GLY A 94 -3.15 -12.89 -4.68
C GLY A 94 -2.85 -12.29 -3.30
N ILE A 95 -2.91 -10.97 -3.17
CA ILE A 95 -2.77 -10.24 -1.90
C ILE A 95 -3.95 -10.52 -0.96
N ARG A 96 -5.16 -10.77 -1.49
CA ARG A 96 -6.37 -11.04 -0.67
C ARG A 96 -6.16 -12.19 0.32
N ASN A 97 -5.26 -13.12 0.02
CA ASN A 97 -5.03 -14.30 0.86
C ASN A 97 -4.12 -14.06 2.06
N ASN A 98 -3.52 -12.87 2.24
CA ASN A 98 -2.64 -12.58 3.38
C ASN A 98 -2.90 -11.18 3.96
N ARG A 99 -3.52 -11.14 5.14
CA ARG A 99 -3.80 -9.97 6.01
C ARG A 99 -4.78 -8.92 5.44
N GLY A 100 -5.51 -8.24 6.32
CA GLY A 100 -6.41 -7.14 5.93
C GLY A 100 -5.64 -5.94 5.37
N CYS A 101 -5.85 -5.60 4.10
CA CYS A 101 -5.27 -4.44 3.43
C CYS A 101 -6.35 -3.63 2.71
N SER A 102 -6.11 -2.33 2.60
CA SER A 102 -6.98 -1.40 1.87
C SER A 102 -6.19 -0.66 0.80
N TRP A 103 -6.81 -0.35 -0.34
CA TRP A 103 -6.14 0.41 -1.39
C TRP A 103 -7.00 1.50 -2.00
N ILE A 104 -6.32 2.49 -2.57
CA ILE A 104 -6.87 3.61 -3.31
C ILE A 104 -6.10 3.81 -4.60
N GLU A 105 -6.83 4.12 -5.66
CA GLU A 105 -6.25 4.42 -6.96
C GLU A 105 -6.34 5.93 -7.25
N ILE A 106 -5.19 6.56 -7.47
CA ILE A 106 -5.08 7.99 -7.74
C ILE A 106 -4.20 8.19 -8.97
N LYS A 107 -4.75 8.81 -10.02
CA LYS A 107 -4.03 9.09 -11.28
C LYS A 107 -3.37 7.83 -11.89
N GLY A 108 -4.09 6.71 -11.90
CA GLY A 108 -3.60 5.42 -12.42
C GLY A 108 -2.55 4.72 -11.55
N LYS A 109 -2.28 5.24 -10.33
CA LYS A 109 -1.37 4.60 -9.37
C LYS A 109 -2.15 3.99 -8.22
N VAL A 110 -1.86 2.73 -7.94
CA VAL A 110 -2.41 1.96 -6.84
C VAL A 110 -1.56 2.24 -5.60
N ASN A 111 -2.22 2.58 -4.49
CA ASN A 111 -1.57 2.77 -3.19
C ASN A 111 -2.25 1.81 -2.22
N ILE A 112 -1.49 0.83 -1.71
CA ILE A 112 -1.99 -0.19 -0.77
C ILE A 112 -1.50 0.17 0.64
N PHE A 113 -2.40 0.04 1.59
CA PHE A 113 -2.22 0.31 3.01
C PHE A 113 -2.45 -0.98 3.79
N VAL A 114 -1.57 -1.23 4.74
CA VAL A 114 -1.60 -2.37 5.65
C VAL A 114 -1.42 -1.83 7.05
N ALA A 115 -2.10 -2.42 8.02
CA ALA A 115 -1.91 -2.02 9.40
C ALA A 115 -0.52 -2.38 9.92
N GLY A 116 0.04 -1.50 10.75
CA GLY A 116 1.33 -1.74 11.40
C GLY A 116 2.56 -1.27 10.63
N ASN A 117 2.42 -0.82 9.38
CA ASN A 117 3.56 -0.25 8.62
C ASN A 117 3.80 1.22 9.03
N LYS A 118 4.73 1.46 9.97
CA LYS A 118 4.93 2.75 10.66
C LYS A 118 6.11 3.59 10.13
N ASP A 119 6.91 3.07 9.20
CA ASP A 119 8.18 3.71 8.81
C ASP A 119 8.11 4.63 7.59
N ASN A 120 6.91 4.91 7.07
CA ASN A 120 6.72 5.81 5.93
C ASN A 120 6.39 7.25 6.38
N PRO A 121 7.17 8.28 6.00
CA PRO A 121 6.88 9.68 6.31
C PRO A 121 5.50 10.18 5.86
N GLU A 122 4.95 9.61 4.78
CA GLU A 122 3.58 9.89 4.36
C GLU A 122 2.55 9.31 5.33
N VAL A 123 2.81 8.12 5.89
CA VAL A 123 1.96 7.51 6.92
C VAL A 123 1.89 8.40 8.16
N LYS A 124 3.00 9.00 8.60
CA LYS A 124 2.99 9.95 9.73
C LYS A 124 2.08 11.16 9.49
N ARG A 125 2.06 11.70 8.27
CA ARG A 125 1.15 12.82 7.92
C ARG A 125 -0.31 12.39 7.92
N ILE A 126 -0.58 11.19 7.43
CA ILE A 126 -1.91 10.59 7.44
C ILE A 126 -2.36 10.37 8.89
N GLU A 127 -1.53 9.78 9.73
CA GLU A 127 -1.82 9.55 11.15
C GLU A 127 -2.12 10.86 11.89
N TYR A 128 -1.33 11.91 11.65
CA TYR A 128 -1.58 13.24 12.22
C TYR A 128 -2.95 13.80 11.79
N LEU A 129 -3.30 13.69 10.50
CA LEU A 129 -4.61 14.10 10.00
C LEU A 129 -5.74 13.30 10.67
N LEU A 130 -5.59 11.97 10.77
CA LEU A 130 -6.58 11.10 11.38
C LEU A 130 -6.75 11.38 12.88
N GLU A 131 -5.68 11.72 13.59
CA GLU A 131 -5.75 12.09 15.00
C GLU A 131 -6.51 13.41 15.20
N ASN A 132 -6.29 14.41 14.35
CA ASN A 132 -7.06 15.65 14.38
C ASN A 132 -8.57 15.39 14.15
N LEU A 133 -8.90 14.55 13.17
CA LEU A 133 -10.29 14.17 12.90
C LEU A 133 -10.92 13.38 14.06
N ARG A 134 -10.15 12.53 14.76
CA ARG A 134 -10.61 11.82 15.97
C ARG A 134 -10.89 12.77 17.14
N MET A 135 -10.05 13.79 17.31
CA MET A 135 -10.28 14.83 18.32
C MET A 135 -11.57 15.61 18.03
N GLU A 136 -11.83 15.97 16.77
CA GLU A 136 -13.08 16.61 16.34
C GLU A 136 -14.29 15.70 16.57
N MET A 137 -14.19 14.43 16.19
CA MET A 137 -15.21 13.40 16.41
C MET A 137 -15.57 13.23 17.89
N THR A 138 -14.58 13.36 18.78
CA THR A 138 -14.78 13.31 20.23
C THR A 138 -15.51 14.55 20.75
N LYS A 139 -15.18 15.74 20.24
CA LYS A 139 -15.86 17.00 20.60
C LYS A 139 -17.33 17.01 20.18
N ASP A 140 -17.64 16.41 19.03
CA ASP A 140 -19.00 16.28 18.52
C ASP A 140 -19.84 15.20 19.25
N GLY A 141 -19.28 14.55 20.27
CA GLY A 141 -19.96 13.53 21.06
C GLY A 141 -20.17 12.21 20.31
N PHE A 142 -19.54 12.03 19.16
CA PHE A 142 -19.71 10.87 18.29
C PHE A 142 -19.07 9.61 18.90
N SER A 143 -18.00 9.74 19.70
CA SER A 143 -17.38 8.61 20.41
C SER A 143 -18.33 7.93 21.40
N ARG A 144 -19.36 8.65 21.90
CA ARG A 144 -20.40 8.08 22.76
C ARG A 144 -21.35 7.16 22.00
N LYS A 145 -21.56 7.36 20.68
CA LYS A 145 -22.42 6.49 19.85
C LYS A 145 -21.77 5.14 19.52
N LEU A 146 -20.44 5.08 19.41
CA LEU A 146 -19.71 3.83 19.19
C LEU A 146 -19.84 2.83 20.35
N LYS A 147 -19.97 3.34 21.60
CA LYS A 147 -20.13 2.50 22.79
C LYS A 147 -21.51 1.85 22.97
N TYR A 148 -22.51 2.22 22.16
CA TYR A 148 -23.88 1.66 22.24
C TYR A 148 -24.17 0.55 21.21
N SER A 149 -23.18 0.14 20.41
CA SER A 149 -23.28 -1.08 19.60
C SER A 149 -22.73 -2.26 20.40
N LEU A 150 -23.64 -3.06 20.96
CA LEU A 150 -23.40 -4.20 21.84
C LEU A 150 -22.53 -5.28 21.17
N VAL A 151 -21.29 -5.43 21.63
CA VAL A 151 -20.49 -6.67 21.52
C VAL A 151 -19.59 -6.76 22.76
N ASP A 152 -19.43 -7.97 23.32
CA ASP A 152 -18.67 -8.24 24.54
C ASP A 152 -17.21 -7.78 24.44
N LYS A 153 -16.67 -7.28 25.55
CA LYS A 153 -15.33 -6.66 25.62
C LYS A 153 -14.19 -7.59 25.19
N ASP A 154 -14.38 -8.89 25.28
CA ASP A 154 -13.38 -9.89 24.93
C ASP A 154 -13.27 -10.10 23.39
N GLU A 155 -14.37 -9.91 22.64
CA GLU A 155 -14.34 -9.97 21.16
C GLU A 155 -13.70 -8.70 20.55
N ILE A 156 -13.76 -7.56 21.24
CA ILE A 156 -13.17 -6.28 20.81
C ILE A 156 -11.64 -6.30 20.82
N GLU A 157 -11.01 -6.99 21.78
CA GLU A 157 -9.55 -7.06 21.85
C GLU A 157 -8.96 -7.99 20.77
N GLU A 158 -9.69 -9.04 20.40
CA GLU A 158 -9.33 -9.95 19.30
C GLU A 158 -9.58 -9.31 17.91
N GLU A 159 -10.70 -8.59 17.74
CA GLU A 159 -10.99 -7.83 16.51
C GLU A 159 -10.07 -6.60 16.36
N ALA A 160 -9.68 -5.89 17.42
CA ALA A 160 -8.78 -4.73 17.32
C ALA A 160 -7.34 -5.14 16.94
N ALA A 161 -6.90 -6.32 17.38
CA ALA A 161 -5.62 -6.90 16.97
C ALA A 161 -5.60 -7.30 15.48
N GLY A 162 -6.77 -7.63 14.90
CA GLY A 162 -6.94 -8.02 13.49
C GLY A 162 -7.51 -6.96 12.53
N CYS A 163 -8.27 -5.94 13.01
CA CYS A 163 -9.05 -5.05 12.14
C CYS A 163 -8.13 -4.16 11.29
N GLY A 164 -6.94 -3.86 11.81
CA GLY A 164 -5.87 -3.21 11.07
C GLY A 164 -6.39 -2.11 10.14
N HIS A 165 -6.74 -0.95 10.74
CA HIS A 165 -7.45 0.23 10.20
C HIS A 165 -6.81 0.87 8.94
N SER A 166 -6.45 0.05 7.98
CA SER A 166 -5.85 0.39 6.70
C SER A 166 -6.82 1.19 5.84
N GLU A 167 -8.13 1.08 6.08
CA GLU A 167 -9.16 1.90 5.47
C GLU A 167 -8.97 3.37 5.83
N LEU A 168 -8.73 3.65 7.12
CA LEU A 168 -8.53 5.02 7.59
C LEU A 168 -7.26 5.61 7.02
N LEU A 169 -6.19 4.80 6.91
CA LEU A 169 -4.97 5.21 6.23
C LEU A 169 -5.22 5.55 4.75
N ALA A 170 -5.95 4.69 4.03
CA ALA A 170 -6.30 4.92 2.64
C ALA A 170 -7.22 6.15 2.45
N ILE A 171 -8.18 6.36 3.34
CA ILE A 171 -9.04 7.56 3.38
C ILE A 171 -8.19 8.80 3.61
N GLY A 172 -7.31 8.79 4.61
CA GLY A 172 -6.45 9.93 4.94
C GLY A 172 -5.48 10.26 3.80
N PHE A 173 -4.92 9.26 3.13
CA PHE A 173 -4.16 9.47 1.91
C PHE A 173 -5.00 10.11 0.81
N GLY A 174 -6.22 9.63 0.60
CA GLY A 174 -7.18 10.23 -0.32
C GLY A 174 -7.48 11.69 -0.01
N LEU A 175 -7.66 12.04 1.27
CA LEU A 175 -7.88 13.43 1.71
C LEU A 175 -6.71 14.35 1.38
N LEU A 176 -5.48 13.86 1.59
CA LEU A 176 -4.25 14.62 1.34
C LEU A 176 -3.92 14.77 -0.16
N LYS A 177 -4.24 13.77 -0.98
CA LYS A 177 -3.79 13.70 -2.38
C LYS A 177 -4.85 14.10 -3.40
N LEU A 178 -6.14 13.98 -3.08
CA LEU A 178 -7.22 14.33 -3.99
C LEU A 178 -7.69 15.78 -3.78
N PRO A 179 -8.02 16.52 -4.87
CA PRO A 179 -8.59 17.85 -4.78
C PRO A 179 -9.87 17.92 -3.94
N HIS A 180 -10.19 19.10 -3.40
CA HIS A 180 -11.44 19.33 -2.70
C HIS A 180 -12.66 18.95 -3.54
N GLY A 181 -13.63 18.29 -2.91
CA GLY A 181 -14.86 17.80 -3.54
C GLY A 181 -14.72 16.50 -4.35
N ARG A 182 -13.51 15.99 -4.60
CA ARG A 182 -13.35 14.71 -5.31
C ARG A 182 -13.71 13.53 -4.41
N THR A 183 -14.51 12.59 -4.93
CA THR A 183 -14.86 11.34 -4.25
C THR A 183 -13.62 10.51 -3.94
N ILE A 184 -13.51 10.04 -2.69
CA ILE A 184 -12.49 9.11 -2.24
C ILE A 184 -13.06 7.68 -2.38
N ARG A 185 -12.35 6.81 -3.10
CA ARG A 185 -12.76 5.41 -3.31
C ARG A 185 -11.72 4.49 -2.71
N VAL A 186 -12.08 3.77 -1.65
CA VAL A 186 -11.22 2.80 -0.98
C VAL A 186 -11.81 1.42 -1.15
N THR A 187 -10.96 0.43 -1.40
CA THR A 187 -11.34 -0.98 -1.49
C THR A 187 -10.57 -1.77 -0.45
N LYS A 188 -11.25 -2.64 0.31
CA LYS A 188 -10.64 -3.52 1.31
C LYS A 188 -10.81 -4.98 0.88
N ASN A 189 -9.79 -5.80 1.08
CA ASN A 189 -9.84 -7.24 0.80
C ASN A 189 -10.59 -8.09 1.84
N VAL A 190 -10.92 -7.49 2.99
CA VAL A 190 -11.72 -8.10 4.06
C VAL A 190 -12.87 -7.16 4.41
N LYS A 191 -13.85 -7.65 5.17
CA LYS A 191 -14.98 -6.85 5.63
C LYS A 191 -14.49 -5.62 6.41
N VAL A 192 -15.02 -4.45 6.09
CA VAL A 192 -14.78 -3.22 6.86
C VAL A 192 -15.38 -3.37 8.26
N CYS A 193 -14.59 -3.08 9.32
CA CYS A 193 -15.11 -3.16 10.69
C CYS A 193 -16.02 -1.96 11.01
N GLY A 194 -16.94 -2.14 11.97
CA GLY A 194 -17.97 -1.15 12.30
C GLY A 194 -17.39 0.22 12.68
N GLU A 195 -16.26 0.22 13.41
CA GLU A 195 -15.55 1.45 13.77
C GLU A 195 -15.03 2.22 12.55
N CYS A 196 -14.40 1.52 11.59
CA CYS A 196 -13.90 2.15 10.37
C CYS A 196 -15.04 2.73 9.52
N HIS A 197 -16.18 2.04 9.45
CA HIS A 197 -17.36 2.51 8.72
C HIS A 197 -17.97 3.77 9.37
N GLU A 198 -18.15 3.78 10.68
CA GLU A 198 -18.71 4.95 11.39
C GLU A 198 -17.75 6.15 11.37
N THR A 199 -16.44 5.90 11.49
CA THR A 199 -15.41 6.92 11.34
C THR A 199 -15.42 7.50 9.91
N ALA A 200 -15.53 6.66 8.89
CA ALA A 200 -15.61 7.12 7.50
C ALA A 200 -16.86 7.99 7.25
N LYS A 201 -18.01 7.66 7.84
CA LYS A 201 -19.21 8.51 7.78
C LYS A 201 -18.98 9.88 8.42
N PHE A 202 -18.39 9.90 9.61
CA PHE A 202 -18.05 11.16 10.29
C PHE A 202 -17.14 12.02 9.43
N ILE A 203 -16.04 11.45 8.93
CA ILE A 203 -15.07 12.14 8.07
C ILE A 203 -15.77 12.68 6.82
N SER A 204 -16.56 11.85 6.12
CA SER A 204 -17.31 12.24 4.92
C SER A 204 -18.19 13.48 5.16
N LYS A 205 -18.92 13.50 6.28
CA LYS A 205 -19.77 14.63 6.68
C LYS A 205 -18.94 15.88 7.02
N ASN A 206 -17.89 15.73 7.82
CA ASN A 206 -17.08 16.82 8.32
C ASN A 206 -16.29 17.51 7.19
N VAL A 207 -15.69 16.73 6.29
CA VAL A 207 -14.92 17.27 5.16
C VAL A 207 -15.77 17.63 3.94
N GLY A 208 -17.07 17.32 3.95
CA GLY A 208 -17.98 17.54 2.83
C GLY A 208 -17.58 16.79 1.56
N ARG A 209 -17.05 15.57 1.67
CA ARG A 209 -16.61 14.76 0.53
C ARG A 209 -17.18 13.35 0.60
N GLN A 210 -17.69 12.84 -0.52
CA GLN A 210 -18.14 11.46 -0.61
C GLN A 210 -16.96 10.49 -0.42
N ILE A 211 -17.11 9.57 0.52
CA ILE A 211 -16.22 8.42 0.73
C ILE A 211 -16.98 7.16 0.36
N VAL A 212 -16.43 6.38 -0.56
CA VAL A 212 -16.98 5.08 -0.98
C VAL A 212 -16.02 4.00 -0.50
N LEU A 213 -16.50 3.18 0.44
CA LEU A 213 -15.86 1.94 0.85
C LEU A 213 -16.47 0.79 0.05
N ARG A 214 -15.62 -0.01 -0.59
CA ARG A 214 -16.03 -1.25 -1.23
C ARG A 214 -15.33 -2.43 -0.56
N ASP A 215 -16.14 -3.39 -0.17
CA ASP A 215 -15.66 -4.73 0.15
C ASP A 215 -15.40 -5.48 -1.17
N CYS A 216 -14.47 -6.42 -1.12
CA CYS A 216 -14.05 -7.22 -2.27
C CYS A 216 -14.51 -8.67 -2.20
#